data_AF-A0A2D6PD97-F1
#
_entry.id   AF-A0A2D6PD97-F1
#
_cell.length_a   1.000
_cell.length_b   1.000
_cell.length_c   1.000
_cell.angle_alpha   90.00
_cell.angle_beta   90.00
_cell.angle_gamma   90.00
#
_symmetry.space_group_name_H-M   'P 1'
#
loop_
_entity.id
_entity.type
_entity.pdbx_description
1 polymer ?
#
loop_
_entity_poly.entity_id
_entity_poly.type
_entity_poly.pdbx_seq_one_letter_code
_entity_poly.pdbx_strand_id
1 'polypeptide(L)' 'EIKKEVSSFGAEVGKVETEPLAFGLNVLKIFIVMDEKKGDTEPLEDKIRSLKGVESVEVVDVRRAIG' A
#
# COMPACT_ATOMS: atom_id res chain seq x y z
N GLU A 1 7.48 3.37 -8.70
CA GLU A 1 6.21 2.97 -9.33
C GLU A 1 5.05 3.02 -8.33
N ILE A 2 5.17 2.39 -7.16
CA ILE A 2 4.10 2.38 -6.14
C ILE A 2 3.61 3.80 -5.74
N LYS A 3 4.52 4.76 -5.51
CA LYS A 3 4.13 6.14 -5.19
C LYS A 3 3.20 6.77 -6.24
N LYS A 4 3.42 6.44 -7.52
CA LYS A 4 2.62 6.96 -8.63
C LYS A 4 1.21 6.37 -8.62
N GLU A 5 1.09 5.07 -8.36
CA GLU A 5 -0.22 4.40 -8.25
C GLU A 5 -1.02 4.93 -7.05
N VAL A 6 -0.38 5.12 -5.90
CA VAL A 6 -1.02 5.68 -4.71
C VAL A 6 -1.52 7.11 -4.97
N SER A 7 -0.69 7.98 -5.57
CA SER A 7 -1.11 9.33 -5.95
C SER A 7 -2.20 9.34 -7.02
N SER A 8 -2.16 8.43 -7.99
CA SER A 8 -3.22 8.28 -9.00
C SER A 8 -4.52 7.79 -8.41
N PHE A 9 -4.45 7.02 -7.32
CA PHE A 9 -5.62 6.63 -6.55
C PHE A 9 -6.15 7.78 -5.70
N GLY A 10 -5.50 8.95 -5.66
CA GLY A 10 -5.87 10.09 -4.82
C GLY A 10 -5.65 9.81 -3.34
N ALA A 11 -4.60 9.05 -3.03
CA ALA A 11 -4.10 8.81 -1.69
C ALA A 11 -2.68 9.38 -1.58
N GLU A 12 -2.27 9.70 -0.36
CA GLU A 12 -0.92 10.14 -0.05
C GLU A 12 -0.11 9.00 0.54
N VAL A 13 1.14 8.88 0.09
CA VAL A 13 2.09 7.92 0.65
C VAL A 13 2.67 8.53 1.92
N GLY A 14 2.43 7.88 3.04
CA GLY A 14 3.05 8.19 4.32
C GLY A 14 4.39 7.47 4.48
N LYS A 15 4.55 6.81 5.62
CA LYS A 15 5.78 6.10 5.98
C LYS A 15 6.00 4.90 5.08
N VAL A 16 7.24 4.69 4.65
CA VAL A 16 7.68 3.52 3.89
C VAL A 16 8.81 2.86 4.67
N GLU A 17 8.66 1.58 4.96
CA GLU A 17 9.64 0.77 5.67
C GLU A 17 9.92 -0.50 4.87
N THR A 18 11.18 -0.90 4.81
CA THR A 18 11.58 -2.14 4.16
C THR A 18 12.17 -3.06 5.21
N GLU A 19 11.57 -4.24 5.34
CA GLU A 19 12.00 -5.26 6.29
C GLU A 19 12.48 -6.49 5.53
N PRO A 20 13.66 -7.03 5.86
CA PRO A 20 14.10 -8.28 5.26
C PRO A 20 13.22 -9.44 5.74
N LEU A 21 12.84 -10.30 4.81
CA LEU A 21 12.13 -11.55 5.04
C LEU A 21 13.08 -12.72 4.76
N ALA A 22 12.71 -13.91 5.24
CA ALA A 22 13.43 -15.13 4.95
C ALA A 22 13.60 -15.34 3.43
N PHE A 23 14.62 -16.12 3.05
CA PHE A 23 14.91 -16.48 1.66
C PHE A 23 15.28 -15.29 0.74
N GLY A 24 15.81 -14.21 1.31
CA GLY A 24 16.24 -13.04 0.53
C GLY A 24 15.09 -12.20 -0.04
N LEU A 25 13.86 -12.48 0.39
CA LEU A 25 12.70 -11.65 0.10
C LEU A 25 12.75 -10.39 0.97
N ASN A 26 12.19 -9.30 0.48
CA ASN A 26 12.03 -8.08 1.25
C ASN A 26 10.55 -7.71 1.28
N VAL A 27 10.05 -7.37 2.46
CA VAL A 27 8.69 -6.85 2.64
C VAL A 27 8.78 -5.33 2.61
N LEU A 28 7.91 -4.72 1.81
CA LEU A 28 7.75 -3.27 1.76
C LEU A 28 6.47 -2.87 2.48
N LYS A 29 6.60 -2.35 3.70
CA LYS A 29 5.49 -1.79 4.48
C LYS A 29 5.27 -0.34 4.06
N ILE A 30 4.05 -0.03 3.63
CA ILE A 30 3.68 1.32 3.19
C ILE A 30 2.43 1.73 3.95
N PHE A 31 2.51 2.89 4.59
CA PHE A 31 1.35 3.57 5.16
C PHE A 31 0.79 4.51 4.10
N ILE A 32 -0.51 4.44 3.88
CA ILE A 32 -1.23 5.30 2.94
C ILE A 32 -2.30 6.07 3.69
N VAL A 33 -2.52 7.31 3.28
CA VAL A 33 -3.61 8.16 3.79
C VAL A 33 -4.55 8.44 2.63
N MET A 34 -5.83 8.11 2.78
CA MET A 34 -6.84 8.32 1.74
C MET A 34 -8.10 8.95 2.32
N ASP A 35 -8.89 9.58 1.46
CA ASP A 35 -10.20 10.12 1.84
C ASP A 35 -11.14 8.99 2.30
N GLU A 36 -11.75 9.15 3.47
CA GLU A 36 -12.69 8.18 4.05
C GLU A 36 -13.87 7.87 3.12
N LYS A 37 -14.23 8.79 2.22
CA LYS A 37 -15.29 8.59 1.23
C LYS A 37 -15.01 7.46 0.25
N LYS A 38 -13.74 7.09 0.04
CA LYS A 38 -13.38 5.94 -0.82
C LYS A 38 -13.76 4.62 -0.18
N GLY A 39 -13.61 4.52 1.14
CA GLY A 39 -14.08 3.39 1.95
C GLY A 39 -13.44 2.03 1.69
N ASP A 40 -12.62 1.88 0.64
CA ASP A 40 -12.14 0.60 0.15
C ASP A 40 -10.66 0.67 -0.29
N THR A 41 -9.90 -0.36 0.07
CA THR A 41 -8.48 -0.56 -0.25
C THR A 41 -8.26 -1.48 -1.44
N GLU A 42 -9.23 -2.34 -1.80
CA GLU A 42 -9.10 -3.36 -2.85
C GLU A 42 -8.61 -2.80 -4.19
N PRO A 43 -9.15 -1.68 -4.72
CA PRO A 43 -8.72 -1.18 -6.03
C PRO A 43 -7.25 -0.74 -6.07
N LEU A 44 -6.69 -0.33 -4.93
CA LEU A 44 -5.29 0.04 -4.83
C LEU A 44 -4.41 -1.20 -4.69
N GLU A 45 -4.87 -2.20 -3.93
CA GLU A 45 -4.17 -3.48 -3.77
C GLU A 45 -4.03 -4.20 -5.12
N ASP A 46 -5.09 -4.26 -5.92
CA ASP A 46 -5.08 -4.89 -7.25
C ASP A 46 -4.09 -4.20 -8.20
N LYS A 47 -4.05 -2.86 -8.17
CA LYS A 47 -3.08 -2.09 -8.96
C LYS A 47 -1.65 -2.40 -8.54
N ILE A 48 -1.37 -2.45 -7.23
CA ILE A 48 -0.02 -2.76 -6.73
C ILE A 48 0.34 -4.21 -7.06
N ARG A 49 -0.59 -5.16 -6.93
CA ARG A 49 -0.40 -6.57 -7.26
C ARG A 49 -0.11 -6.80 -8.74
N SER A 50 -0.59 -5.92 -9.62
CA SER A 50 -0.28 -5.96 -11.06
C SER A 50 1.15 -5.49 -11.41
N LEU A 51 1.87 -4.87 -10.48
CA LEU A 51 3.22 -4.38 -10.71
C LEU A 51 4.23 -5.53 -10.82
N LYS A 52 5.16 -5.40 -11.76
CA LYS A 52 6.19 -6.42 -11.99
C LYS A 52 7.13 -6.52 -10.78
N GLY A 53 7.24 -7.72 -10.21
CA GLY A 53 8.09 -7.99 -9.04
C GLY A 53 7.36 -7.91 -7.69
N VAL A 54 6.05 -7.65 -7.69
CA VAL A 54 5.18 -7.85 -6.53
C VAL A 54 4.61 -9.26 -6.58
N GLU A 55 4.92 -10.07 -5.57
CA GLU A 55 4.35 -11.42 -5.44
C GLU A 55 2.96 -11.37 -4.78
N SER A 56 2.85 -10.62 -3.69
CA SER A 56 1.62 -10.45 -2.93
C SER A 56 1.48 -9.03 -2.40
N VAL A 57 0.24 -8.65 -2.15
CA VAL A 57 -0.15 -7.42 -1.45
C VAL A 57 -1.16 -7.85 -0.40
N GLU A 58 -1.00 -7.35 0.82
CA GLU A 58 -1.87 -7.62 1.95
C GLU A 58 -2.02 -6.35 2.79
N VAL A 59 -3.25 -5.99 3.12
CA VAL A 59 -3.54 -4.92 4.08
C VAL A 59 -3.58 -5.51 5.48
N VAL A 60 -2.55 -5.21 6.26
CA VAL A 60 -2.38 -5.72 7.63
C VAL A 60 -2.97 -4.80 8.70
N ASP A 61 -3.27 -3.54 8.35
CA ASP A 61 -3.75 -2.54 9.30
C ASP A 61 -4.53 -1.44 8.57
N VAL A 62 -5.71 -1.09 9.11
CA VAL A 62 -6.55 0.01 8.62
C VAL A 62 -7.02 0.80 9.84
N ARG A 63 -6.73 2.11 9.85
CA ARG A 63 -7.13 3.00 10.93
C ARG A 63 -7.75 4.27 10.37
N ARG A 64 -8.71 4.81 11.09
CA ARG A 64 -9.24 6.16 10.84
C ARG A 64 -8.26 7.18 11.41
N ALA A 65 -7.99 8.23 10.65
CA ALA A 65 -7.10 9.30 11.09
C ALA A 65 -7.73 10.17 12.20
N ILE A 66 -9.07 10.20 12.27
CA ILE A 66 -9.82 11.01 13.23
C ILE A 66 -11.01 10.21 13.76
N GLY A 67 -11.13 10.16 15.09
CA GLY A 67 -12.30 9.76 15.85
C GLY A 67 -12.49 10.75 16.99
#